data_AF-A0A2N3VQJ5-F1
#
_entry.id   AF-A0A2N3VQJ5-F1
#
_cell.length_a   1.000
_cell.length_b   1.000
_cell.length_c   1.000
_cell.angle_alpha   90.00
_cell.angle_beta   90.00
_cell.angle_gamma   90.00
#
_symmetry.space_group_name_H-M   'P 1'
#
loop_
_entity.id
_entity.type
_entity.pdbx_description
1 polymer ?
#
loop_
_entity_poly.entity_id
_entity_poly.type
_entity_poly.pdbx_seq_one_letter_code
_entity_poly.pdbx_strand_id
1 'polypeptide(L)'
;MTAVAPSPAQASQDQVEAFFTAYRNARLGTTEDATPAEVRARSLTRELNQALDVWAAAHTGQDPVFRAPNVPAAWTFTSLGADGAHVLVTQKWGDGSTADVPYTVRPADLMITTIADSPAAT
;
A
#
# COMPACT_ATOMS: atom_id res chain seq x y z
N MET A 1 -33.33 2.86 -4.88
CA MET A 1 -32.21 1.96 -5.20
C MET A 1 -31.35 1.88 -3.96
N THR A 2 -31.37 0.78 -3.22
CA THR A 2 -30.56 0.61 -2.01
C THR A 2 -29.14 0.28 -2.47
N ALA A 3 -28.16 1.13 -2.21
CA ALA A 3 -26.76 0.79 -2.45
C ALA A 3 -26.39 -0.39 -1.55
N VAL A 4 -25.93 -1.50 -2.14
CA VAL A 4 -25.37 -2.60 -1.35
C VAL A 4 -24.08 -2.09 -0.70
N ALA A 5 -23.90 -2.31 0.60
CA ALA A 5 -22.64 -1.97 1.25
C ALA A 5 -21.50 -2.79 0.62
N PRO A 6 -20.30 -2.23 0.46
CA PRO A 6 -19.16 -2.98 -0.08
C PRO A 6 -18.87 -4.21 0.78
N SER A 7 -18.47 -5.30 0.14
CA SER A 7 -17.97 -6.47 0.87
C SER A 7 -16.68 -6.10 1.62
N PRO A 8 -16.31 -6.81 2.70
CA PRO A 8 -15.04 -6.58 3.40
C PRO A 8 -13.82 -6.60 2.47
N ALA A 9 -13.80 -7.53 1.51
CA ALA A 9 -12.76 -7.60 0.48
C ALA A 9 -12.69 -6.33 -0.38
N GLN A 10 -13.85 -5.82 -0.82
CA GLN A 10 -13.90 -4.59 -1.60
C GLN A 10 -13.39 -3.39 -0.77
N ALA A 11 -13.80 -3.29 0.49
CA ALA A 11 -13.36 -2.20 1.36
C ALA A 11 -11.83 -2.21 1.59
N SER A 12 -11.23 -3.39 1.79
CA SER A 12 -9.77 -3.53 1.90
C SER A 12 -9.06 -3.18 0.60
N GLN A 13 -9.60 -3.59 -0.55
CA GLN A 13 -9.02 -3.26 -1.85
C GLN A 13 -9.07 -1.75 -2.12
N ASP A 14 -10.24 -1.12 -1.89
CA ASP A 14 -10.43 0.32 -2.06
C ASP A 14 -9.46 1.11 -1.18
N GLN A 15 -9.21 0.64 0.04
CA GLN A 15 -8.26 1.26 0.96
C GLN A 15 -6.82 1.16 0.45
N VAL A 16 -6.38 0.00 -0.03
CA VAL A 16 -5.04 -0.18 -0.60
C VAL A 16 -4.88 0.65 -1.87
N GLU A 17 -5.92 0.72 -2.70
CA GLU A 17 -5.93 1.55 -3.92
C GLU A 17 -5.81 3.05 -3.59
N ALA A 18 -6.60 3.54 -2.64
CA ALA A 18 -6.56 4.92 -2.20
C ALA A 18 -5.19 5.28 -1.62
N PHE A 19 -4.64 4.43 -0.75
CA PHE A 19 -3.31 4.60 -0.18
C PHE A 19 -2.22 4.63 -1.25
N PHE A 20 -2.18 3.62 -2.12
CA PHE A 20 -1.12 3.45 -3.12
C PHE A 20 -1.10 4.62 -4.11
N THR A 21 -2.28 5.05 -4.56
CA THR A 21 -2.44 6.19 -5.46
C THR A 21 -1.99 7.49 -4.80
N ALA A 22 -2.42 7.76 -3.57
CA ALA A 22 -2.01 8.95 -2.82
C ALA A 22 -0.49 8.96 -2.57
N TYR A 23 0.09 7.82 -2.19
CA TYR A 23 1.52 7.70 -1.91
C TYR A 23 2.34 7.92 -3.18
N ARG A 24 1.91 7.36 -4.31
CA ARG A 24 2.52 7.62 -5.62
C ARG A 24 2.51 9.10 -5.98
N ASN A 25 1.37 9.76 -5.83
CA ASN A 25 1.26 11.17 -6.16
C ASN A 25 2.16 12.04 -5.27
N ALA A 26 2.21 11.74 -3.97
CA ALA A 26 3.12 12.39 -3.04
C ALA A 26 4.60 12.16 -3.42
N ARG A 27 4.97 10.96 -3.89
CA ARG A 27 6.34 10.66 -4.35
C ARG A 27 6.72 11.35 -5.66
N LEU A 28 5.75 11.59 -6.53
CA LEU A 28 5.93 12.36 -7.76
C LEU A 28 5.84 13.87 -7.55
N GLY A 29 5.50 14.33 -6.34
CA GLY A 29 5.25 15.74 -6.06
C GLY A 29 4.02 16.30 -6.79
N THR A 30 3.09 15.44 -7.21
CA THR A 30 1.87 15.85 -7.91
C THR A 30 0.71 16.18 -6.97
N THR A 31 0.92 16.06 -5.66
CA THR A 31 0.00 16.50 -4.61
C THR A 31 0.73 17.46 -3.69
N GLU A 32 0.23 18.69 -3.56
CA GLU A 32 0.84 19.72 -2.71
C GLU A 32 0.48 19.55 -1.23
N ASP A 33 -0.58 18.80 -0.92
CA ASP A 33 -1.20 18.74 0.42
C ASP A 33 -0.68 17.61 1.33
N ALA A 34 0.20 16.73 0.84
CA ALA A 34 0.73 15.64 1.66
C ALA A 34 2.09 15.12 1.16
N THR A 35 3.02 14.99 2.09
CA THR A 35 4.27 14.26 1.93
C THR A 35 4.05 12.73 1.94
N PRO A 36 4.97 11.93 1.39
CA PRO A 36 4.88 10.47 1.46
C PRO A 36 4.76 9.92 2.89
N ALA A 37 5.42 10.57 3.85
CA ALA A 37 5.35 10.21 5.27
C ALA A 37 3.97 10.47 5.88
N GLU A 38 3.32 11.56 5.52
CA GLU A 38 1.96 11.88 5.97
C GLU A 38 0.92 10.94 5.37
N VAL A 39 1.05 10.57 4.09
CA VAL A 39 0.18 9.56 3.47
C VAL A 39 0.30 8.23 4.20
N ARG A 40 1.53 7.79 4.50
CA ARG A 40 1.75 6.58 5.30
C ARG A 40 1.13 6.68 6.68
N ALA A 41 1.28 7.81 7.38
CA ALA A 41 0.72 7.99 8.72
C ALA A 41 -0.83 7.95 8.76
N ARG A 42 -1.51 8.25 7.65
CA ARG A 42 -2.99 8.22 7.56
C ARG A 42 -3.55 6.83 7.28
N SER A 43 -2.79 5.95 6.62
CA SER A 43 -3.29 4.67 6.12
C SER A 43 -2.63 3.45 6.76
N LEU A 44 -1.44 3.61 7.33
CA LEU A 44 -0.70 2.54 7.98
C LEU A 44 -0.87 2.60 9.50
N THR A 45 -0.77 1.44 10.14
CA THR A 45 -0.48 1.40 11.58
C THR A 45 0.84 2.09 11.90
N ARG A 46 0.97 2.63 13.11
CA ARG A 46 2.21 3.28 13.57
C ARG A 46 3.39 2.31 13.52
N GLU A 47 3.16 1.07 13.91
CA GLU A 47 4.12 -0.02 13.96
C GLU A 47 4.64 -0.35 12.57
N LEU A 48 3.76 -0.57 11.59
CA LEU A 48 4.16 -0.77 10.20
C LEU A 48 4.92 0.45 9.68
N ASN A 49 4.43 1.65 9.97
CA ASN A 49 5.07 2.87 9.53
C ASN A 49 6.53 2.92 10.02
N GLN A 50 6.79 2.62 11.29
CA GLN A 50 8.15 2.56 11.82
C GLN A 50 8.97 1.42 11.19
N ALA A 51 8.37 0.25 10.99
CA ALA A 51 9.03 -0.90 10.38
C ALA A 51 9.50 -0.59 8.94
N LEU A 52 8.73 0.20 8.18
CA LEU A 52 9.09 0.64 6.84
C LEU A 52 10.27 1.64 6.84
N ASP A 53 10.38 2.49 7.85
CA ASP A 53 11.54 3.40 7.99
C ASP A 53 12.82 2.62 8.31
N VAL A 54 12.72 1.63 9.21
CA VAL A 54 13.84 0.73 9.52
C VAL A 54 14.22 -0.09 8.28
N TRP A 55 13.23 -0.59 7.53
CA TRP A 55 13.49 -1.33 6.29
C TRP A 55 14.20 -0.45 5.26
N ALA A 56 13.75 0.79 5.07
CA ALA A 56 14.34 1.73 4.12
C ALA A 56 15.80 2.07 4.49
N ALA A 57 16.10 2.19 5.78
CA ALA A 57 17.48 2.40 6.25
C ALA A 57 18.41 1.23 5.93
N ALA A 58 17.90 0.00 5.89
CA ALA A 58 18.65 -1.20 5.51
C ALA A 58 18.74 -1.42 3.99
N HIS A 59 17.83 -0.81 3.21
CA HIS A 59 17.71 -0.97 1.75
C HIS A 59 17.90 0.36 1.04
N THR A 60 19.09 0.93 1.18
CA THR A 60 19.44 2.23 0.60
C THR A 60 19.07 2.32 -0.87
N GLY A 61 18.34 3.38 -1.22
CA GLY A 61 17.92 3.65 -2.60
C GLY A 61 16.64 2.93 -3.01
N GLN A 62 16.02 2.11 -2.16
CA GLN A 62 14.71 1.52 -2.42
C GLN A 62 13.59 2.24 -1.68
N ASP A 63 12.45 2.37 -2.35
CA ASP A 63 11.22 2.84 -1.74
C ASP A 63 10.59 1.74 -0.88
N PRO A 64 10.22 2.01 0.38
CA PRO A 64 9.71 1.00 1.29
C PRO A 64 8.29 0.50 0.96
N VAL A 65 7.52 1.24 0.16
CA VAL A 65 6.17 0.84 -0.27
C VAL A 65 6.24 0.15 -1.62
N PHE A 66 6.95 0.73 -2.59
CA PHE A 66 7.07 0.15 -3.94
C PHE A 66 8.03 -1.05 -3.99
N ARG A 67 8.92 -1.18 -3.01
CA ARG A 67 10.01 -2.18 -2.98
C ARG A 67 10.93 -2.09 -4.19
N ALA A 68 11.15 -0.86 -4.67
CA ALA A 68 11.89 -0.56 -5.89
C ALA A 68 12.52 0.84 -5.79
N PRO A 69 13.60 1.13 -6.54
CA PRO A 69 14.26 2.43 -6.49
C PRO A 69 13.46 3.58 -7.15
N ASN A 70 12.42 3.25 -7.92
CA ASN A 70 11.66 4.16 -8.76
C ASN A 70 10.16 3.92 -8.62
N VAL A 71 9.38 4.93 -9.01
CA VAL A 71 7.92 4.92 -8.94
C VAL A 71 7.34 4.08 -10.08
N PRO A 72 6.37 3.18 -9.81
CA PRO A 72 5.71 2.40 -10.86
C PRO A 72 4.87 3.28 -11.81
N ALA A 73 4.82 2.85 -13.07
CA ALA A 73 4.07 3.52 -14.12
C ALA A 73 2.60 3.07 -14.17
N ALA A 74 2.34 1.80 -13.85
CA ALA A 74 1.01 1.20 -13.79
C ALA A 74 0.94 0.15 -12.68
N TRP A 75 -0.26 -0.22 -12.26
CA TRP A 75 -0.49 -1.24 -11.25
C TRP A 75 -1.88 -1.86 -11.38
N THR A 76 -2.07 -3.04 -10.78
CA THR A 76 -3.38 -3.70 -10.62
C THR A 76 -3.54 -4.21 -9.20
N PHE A 77 -4.79 -4.27 -8.72
CA PHE A 77 -5.14 -4.78 -7.39
C PHE A 77 -5.90 -6.09 -7.51
N THR A 78 -5.51 -7.08 -6.69
CA THR A 78 -6.21 -8.36 -6.60
C THR A 78 -6.49 -8.67 -5.13
N SER A 79 -7.77 -8.74 -4.75
CA SER A 79 -8.14 -9.27 -3.44
C SER A 79 -7.78 -10.76 -3.33
N LEU A 80 -7.13 -11.15 -2.25
CA LEU A 80 -6.70 -12.51 -1.96
C LEU A 80 -7.42 -13.04 -0.72
N GLY A 81 -7.67 -14.35 -0.68
CA GLY A 81 -8.25 -15.02 0.48
C GLY A 81 -9.75 -14.77 0.65
N ALA A 82 -10.37 -15.57 1.52
CA ALA A 82 -11.81 -15.48 1.82
C ALA A 82 -12.13 -14.51 2.96
N ASP A 83 -11.14 -14.09 3.73
CA ASP A 83 -11.26 -13.13 4.83
C ASP A 83 -11.38 -11.68 4.35
N GLY A 84 -10.99 -11.42 3.08
CA GLY A 84 -11.04 -10.09 2.48
C GLY A 84 -10.03 -9.10 3.07
N ALA A 85 -9.00 -9.58 3.76
CA ALA A 85 -7.99 -8.74 4.39
C ALA A 85 -6.74 -8.55 3.50
N HIS A 86 -6.49 -9.48 2.58
CA HIS A 86 -5.28 -9.51 1.80
C HIS A 86 -5.50 -8.92 0.40
N VAL A 87 -4.57 -8.06 -0.04
CA VAL A 87 -4.61 -7.43 -1.36
C VAL A 87 -3.23 -7.55 -1.99
N LEU A 88 -3.15 -8.07 -3.21
CA LEU A 88 -1.93 -8.08 -4.01
C LEU A 88 -1.89 -6.85 -4.90
N VAL A 89 -0.80 -6.08 -4.82
CA VAL A 89 -0.53 -4.99 -5.77
C VAL A 89 0.53 -5.47 -6.75
N THR A 90 0.13 -5.71 -7.99
CA THR A 90 1.07 -5.99 -9.09
C THR A 90 1.49 -4.66 -9.69
N GLN A 91 2.75 -4.29 -9.50
CA GLN A 91 3.33 -3.05 -9.98
C GLN A 91 4.03 -3.28 -11.32
N LYS A 92 4.02 -2.27 -12.20
CA LYS A 92 4.69 -2.30 -13.50
C LYS A 92 5.45 -1.01 -13.78
N TRP A 93 6.69 -1.14 -14.26
CA TRP A 93 7.55 -0.02 -14.62
C TRP A 93 7.65 0.17 -16.15
N GLY A 94 8.20 1.33 -16.56
CA GLY A 94 8.29 1.72 -17.97
C GLY A 94 9.19 0.83 -18.84
N ASP A 95 10.09 0.06 -18.20
CA ASP A 95 10.91 -0.96 -18.85
C ASP A 95 10.18 -2.30 -19.04
N GLY A 96 8.94 -2.40 -18.57
CA GLY A 96 8.11 -3.60 -18.64
C GLY A 96 8.31 -4.57 -17.47
N SER A 97 9.24 -4.30 -16.55
CA SER A 97 9.41 -5.10 -15.33
C SER A 97 8.16 -5.03 -14.45
N THR A 98 7.94 -6.09 -13.67
CA THR A 98 6.79 -6.19 -12.76
C THR A 98 7.20 -6.77 -11.41
N ALA A 99 6.47 -6.43 -10.36
CA ALA A 99 6.68 -6.97 -9.02
C ALA A 99 5.35 -7.04 -8.28
N ASP A 100 5.14 -8.16 -7.58
CA ASP A 100 3.98 -8.39 -6.75
C ASP A 100 4.30 -8.02 -5.30
N VAL A 101 3.54 -7.10 -4.73
CA VAL A 101 3.70 -6.66 -3.33
C VAL A 101 2.40 -6.94 -2.59
N PRO A 102 2.38 -7.89 -1.64
CA PRO A 102 1.19 -8.20 -0.86
C PRO A 102 0.99 -7.17 0.25
N TYR A 103 -0.27 -6.84 0.51
CA TYR A 103 -0.75 -5.95 1.56
C TYR A 103 -1.72 -6.72 2.45
N THR A 104 -1.72 -6.39 3.73
CA THR A 104 -2.76 -6.85 4.66
C THR A 104 -3.43 -5.65 5.30
N VAL A 105 -4.75 -5.64 5.27
CA VAL A 105 -5.62 -4.62 5.85
C VAL A 105 -6.35 -5.23 7.03
N ARG A 106 -6.39 -4.52 8.15
CA ARG A 106 -7.23 -4.90 9.29
C ARG A 106 -8.68 -4.46 9.01
N PRO A 107 -9.65 -5.38 8.84
CA PRO A 107 -10.99 -5.01 8.41
C PRO A 107 -11.76 -4.12 9.41
N ALA A 108 -11.37 -4.14 10.68
CA ALA A 108 -12.06 -3.39 11.74
C ALA A 108 -11.93 -1.87 11.60
N ASP A 109 -10.81 -1.38 11.06
CA ASP A 109 -10.50 0.05 10.95
C ASP A 109 -9.81 0.44 9.63
N LEU A 110 -9.69 -0.51 8.70
CA LEU A 110 -9.06 -0.34 7.39
C LEU A 110 -7.61 0.15 7.45
N MET A 111 -6.92 -0.07 8.57
CA MET A 111 -5.49 0.24 8.65
C MET A 111 -4.69 -0.86 7.96
N ILE A 112 -3.72 -0.46 7.15
CA ILE A 112 -2.75 -1.39 6.56
C ILE A 112 -1.76 -1.79 7.65
N THR A 113 -1.67 -3.09 7.90
CA THR A 113 -0.83 -3.67 8.96
C THR A 113 0.44 -4.30 8.44
N THR A 114 0.46 -4.68 7.16
CA THR A 114 1.58 -5.40 6.53
C THR A 114 1.76 -4.97 5.08
N ILE A 115 3.01 -4.82 4.64
CA ILE A 115 3.40 -4.66 3.23
C ILE A 115 4.60 -5.59 2.97
N ALA A 116 4.50 -6.50 2.00
CA ALA A 116 5.51 -7.54 1.75
C ALA A 116 5.92 -8.26 3.04
N ASP A 117 7.23 -8.53 3.19
CA ASP A 117 7.82 -9.18 4.36
C ASP A 117 8.03 -8.24 5.56
N SER A 118 7.52 -7.00 5.54
CA SER A 118 7.57 -6.15 6.73
C SER A 118 6.67 -6.75 7.81
N PRO A 119 7.11 -6.77 9.08
CA PRO A 119 6.38 -7.43 10.15
C PRO A 119 4.96 -6.87 10.28
N ALA A 120 3.99 -7.77 10.42
CA ALA A 120 2.62 -7.42 10.76
C ALA A 120 2.58 -6.83 12.19
N ALA A 121 1.76 -5.81 12.41
CA ALA A 121 1.41 -5.39 13.77
C ALA A 121 0.79 -6.58 14.53
N THR A 122 1.39 -6.96 15.67
CA THR A 122 0.88 -8.00 16.58
C THR A 122 -0.24 -7.45 17.45
#